data_AF-A0A933GQK3-F1
#
_entry.id   AF-A0A933GQK3-F1
#
_cell.length_a   1.000
_cell.length_b   1.000
_cell.length_c   1.000
_cell.angle_alpha   90.00
_cell.angle_beta   90.00
_cell.angle_gamma   90.00
#
_symmetry.space_group_name_H-M   'P 1'
#
loop_
_entity.id
_entity.type
_entity.pdbx_description
1 polymer ?
#
loop_
_entity_poly.entity_id
_entity_poly.type
_entity_poly.pdbx_seq_one_letter_code
_entity_poly.pdbx_strand_id
1 'polypeptide(L)'
;MSIGVGIELGSSAIRIAILQEAQRSAPSVTRSKAHASRDTALGAGNAPRAFSAVTLQEISCDTSNTEALTRCLIHVRSTLRLSAPIVLGIPSGSAILSTINPLVVVPQRAALAVQFELQQQLPFDVSQATWHYHWLRNGNGSRRSSLEPHPRAVVAAVKRSLLDERLIACRRAGIAVKEVTANALASLNAWDALWSNLRLEAVALLHLISEETAEWIVRTPEQLQVVPVSSASAEALWQDLAQTWETLRASFGNRSPHVWVAGPPAALTNAQEFISMETVAAVERFDVTALLASGTAKLQQPERVMAAIGLALQALRAAKTPVNLLAGIQHLQRARLITQAAAVVSAICLCVTLLLGASGMWQLRSRRLHLLQQLEAREQLYQTLRPEVRAAFQQQRRMERRIQQLERLADHSSLVIRLMTQVVGLLPDDLWLTKLEGFRSELLPGQRATKTEVIDGMMEGHAKSFAAINSFMERLKALPELSIVKLVSTTPATDATSGREVIAFTIQLQRQIVEESVVDTGPEPSKKAKSAKAGSAAPERE
;
A
#
# COMPACT_ATOMS: atom_id res chain seq x y z
N MET A 1 10.28 -18.15 41.14
CA MET A 1 11.72 -17.82 41.21
C MET A 1 12.28 -17.92 39.80
N SER A 2 13.08 -16.95 39.37
CA SER A 2 13.77 -16.98 38.10
C SER A 2 14.97 -17.94 38.20
N ILE A 3 15.07 -18.88 37.26
CA ILE A 3 16.21 -19.78 37.11
C ILE A 3 16.86 -19.46 35.77
N GLY A 4 18.18 -19.32 35.77
CA GLY A 4 18.99 -19.12 34.57
C GLY A 4 19.98 -20.26 34.43
N VAL A 5 20.11 -20.78 33.21
CA VAL A 5 21.07 -21.84 32.91
C VAL A 5 22.09 -21.30 31.90
N GLY A 6 23.35 -21.37 32.28
CA GLY A 6 24.49 -21.10 31.41
C GLY A 6 25.19 -22.40 31.04
N ILE A 7 25.43 -22.61 29.75
CA ILE A 7 26.22 -23.74 29.24
C ILE A 7 27.38 -23.16 28.45
N GLU A 8 28.58 -23.25 28.99
CA GLU A 8 29.83 -22.86 28.35
C GLU A 8 30.39 -24.06 27.57
N LEU A 9 30.64 -23.85 26.27
CA LEU A 9 31.39 -24.79 25.45
C LEU A 9 32.87 -24.40 25.50
N GLY A 10 33.69 -25.19 26.19
CA GLY A 10 35.17 -25.13 26.13
C GLY A 10 35.70 -26.06 25.05
N SER A 11 37.02 -26.13 24.83
CA SER A 11 37.62 -27.06 23.86
C SER A 11 37.51 -28.52 24.30
N SER A 12 37.77 -28.79 25.57
CA SER A 12 37.84 -30.14 26.16
C SER A 12 36.76 -30.43 27.22
N ALA A 13 35.92 -29.46 27.54
CA ALA A 13 34.87 -29.63 28.53
C ALA A 13 33.63 -28.77 28.24
N ILE A 14 32.48 -29.25 28.69
CA ILE A 14 31.25 -28.47 28.83
C ILE A 14 31.11 -28.09 30.30
N ARG A 15 30.87 -26.80 30.54
CA ARG A 15 30.71 -26.25 31.89
C ARG A 15 29.33 -25.66 32.03
N ILE A 16 28.67 -25.98 33.13
CA ILE A 16 27.25 -25.67 33.33
C ILE A 16 27.10 -24.94 34.64
N ALA A 17 26.34 -23.86 34.62
CA ALA A 17 25.92 -23.16 35.81
C ALA A 17 24.40 -23.00 35.81
N ILE A 18 23.76 -23.43 36.89
CA ILE A 18 22.34 -23.20 37.14
C ILE A 18 22.26 -22.23 38.32
N LEU A 19 21.80 -21.02 38.05
CA LEU A 19 21.65 -19.97 39.05
C LEU A 19 20.17 -19.70 39.30
N GLN A 20 19.87 -19.38 40.55
CA GLN A 20 18.57 -18.93 41.00
C GLN A 20 18.72 -17.60 41.71
N GLU A 21 17.85 -16.64 41.40
CA GLU A 21 17.84 -15.36 42.11
C GLU A 21 17.43 -15.63 43.57
N ALA A 22 18.31 -15.27 44.51
CA ALA A 22 18.03 -15.45 45.93
C ALA A 22 16.84 -14.57 46.29
N GLN A 23 15.84 -15.13 46.97
CA GLN A 23 14.81 -14.28 47.58
C GLN A 23 15.51 -13.31 48.52
N ARG A 24 15.18 -12.02 48.41
CA ARG A 24 15.63 -10.99 49.36
C ARG A 24 15.00 -11.31 50.72
N SER A 25 15.52 -12.29 51.43
CA SER A 25 15.33 -12.38 52.87
C SER A 25 16.01 -11.15 53.46
N ALA A 26 15.32 -10.47 54.37
CA ALA A 26 15.88 -9.32 55.08
C ALA A 26 17.27 -9.69 55.62
N PRO A 27 18.27 -8.79 55.52
CA PRO A 27 19.65 -9.11 55.89
C PRO A 27 19.71 -9.49 57.37
N SER A 28 19.83 -10.78 57.67
CA SER A 28 20.26 -11.24 58.99
C SER A 28 21.77 -11.09 59.03
N VAL A 29 22.21 -9.96 59.57
CA VAL A 29 23.62 -9.58 59.65
C VAL A 29 24.30 -10.46 60.70
N THR A 30 24.88 -11.57 60.26
CA THR A 30 26.07 -12.15 60.89
C THR A 30 27.21 -12.07 59.88
N ARG A 31 27.65 -10.83 59.57
CA ARG A 31 28.91 -10.59 58.86
C ARG A 31 30.05 -11.06 59.76
N SER A 32 30.64 -12.21 59.41
CA SER A 32 31.91 -12.66 59.98
C SER A 32 32.97 -11.58 59.77
N LYS A 33 33.58 -11.09 60.85
CA LYS A 33 34.55 -9.98 60.91
C LYS A 33 35.91 -10.27 60.22
N ALA A 34 36.07 -11.39 59.51
CA ALA A 34 37.39 -11.89 59.12
C ALA A 34 38.03 -11.24 57.86
N HIS A 35 37.34 -10.32 57.15
CA HIS A 35 37.89 -9.65 55.96
C HIS A 35 37.80 -8.10 55.97
N ALA A 36 37.54 -7.49 57.12
CA ALA A 36 37.33 -6.05 57.25
C ALA A 36 38.62 -5.25 57.56
N SER A 37 39.73 -5.46 56.83
CA SER A 37 40.95 -4.65 57.02
C SER A 37 41.29 -3.69 55.87
N ARG A 38 40.40 -3.51 54.88
CA ARG A 38 40.57 -2.50 53.82
C ARG A 38 39.22 -1.93 53.34
N ASP A 39 38.41 -1.45 54.28
CA ASP A 39 37.23 -0.63 53.98
C ASP A 39 37.68 0.81 53.69
N THR A 40 38.18 1.05 52.48
CA THR A 40 38.11 2.39 51.88
C THR A 40 36.64 2.70 51.56
N ALA A 41 36.22 3.93 51.85
CA ALA A 41 34.86 4.44 51.78
C ALA A 41 34.20 4.30 50.39
N LEU A 42 33.78 3.08 50.05
CA LEU A 42 32.94 2.78 48.90
C LEU A 42 31.52 3.20 49.25
N GLY A 43 31.09 4.30 48.63
CA GLY A 43 29.78 4.92 48.85
C GLY A 43 28.62 3.92 48.74
N ALA A 44 27.49 4.28 49.34
CA ALA A 44 26.24 3.51 49.47
C ALA A 44 25.55 3.15 48.13
N GLY A 45 26.30 2.57 47.19
CA GLY A 45 25.81 2.01 45.95
C GLY A 45 25.10 0.67 46.21
N ASN A 46 24.11 0.38 45.37
CA ASN A 46 23.28 -0.82 45.43
C ASN A 46 24.11 -2.06 45.79
N ALA A 47 23.77 -2.73 46.90
CA ALA A 47 24.37 -4.00 47.27
C ALA A 47 24.27 -4.98 46.08
N PRO A 48 25.34 -5.73 45.77
CA PRO A 48 25.33 -6.69 44.69
C PRO A 48 24.17 -7.67 44.88
N ARG A 49 23.50 -8.05 43.79
CA ARG A 49 22.45 -9.07 43.84
C ARG A 49 23.10 -10.40 44.19
N ALA A 50 22.62 -11.05 45.25
CA ALA A 50 23.06 -12.38 45.61
C ALA A 50 22.33 -13.43 44.77
N PHE A 51 23.06 -14.44 44.31
CA PHE A 51 22.50 -15.57 43.56
C PHE A 51 22.81 -16.87 44.30
N SER A 52 21.88 -17.82 44.25
CA SER A 52 22.13 -19.17 44.75
C SER A 52 22.50 -20.06 43.58
N ALA A 53 23.68 -20.69 43.61
CA ALA A 53 24.02 -21.76 42.70
C ALA A 53 23.23 -23.01 43.07
N VAL A 54 22.36 -23.46 42.16
CA VAL A 54 21.64 -24.73 42.26
C VAL A 54 22.58 -25.88 41.89
N THR A 55 23.37 -25.69 40.82
CA THR A 55 24.31 -26.69 40.32
C THR A 55 25.39 -26.01 39.51
N LEU A 56 26.66 -26.34 39.75
CA LEU A 56 27.75 -26.09 38.81
C LEU A 56 28.45 -27.41 38.50
N GLN A 57 28.68 -27.69 37.22
CA GLN A 57 29.24 -28.97 36.77
C GLN A 57 30.21 -28.74 35.60
N GLU A 58 31.31 -29.49 35.60
CA GLU A 58 32.23 -29.62 34.47
C GLU A 58 32.16 -31.06 33.97
N ILE A 59 32.02 -31.24 32.65
CA ILE A 59 31.94 -32.55 32.00
C ILE A 59 32.95 -32.56 30.86
N SER A 60 33.92 -33.48 30.91
CA SER A 60 34.89 -33.67 29.84
C SER A 60 34.17 -34.05 28.54
N CYS A 61 34.44 -33.30 27.48
CA CYS A 61 33.82 -33.44 26.18
C CYS A 61 34.66 -32.77 25.12
N ASP A 62 35.01 -33.50 24.06
CA ASP A 62 35.52 -32.89 22.84
C ASP A 62 34.39 -32.12 22.15
N THR A 63 34.41 -30.79 22.28
CA THR A 63 33.38 -29.97 21.64
C THR A 63 33.67 -29.72 20.17
N SER A 64 34.87 -30.02 19.67
CA SER A 64 35.17 -29.92 18.23
C SER A 64 34.35 -30.93 17.43
N ASN A 65 34.13 -32.13 17.99
CA ASN A 65 33.31 -33.17 17.40
C ASN A 65 31.82 -32.99 17.73
N THR A 66 31.01 -32.69 16.72
CA THR A 66 29.57 -32.43 16.87
C THR A 66 28.76 -33.62 17.36
N GLU A 67 29.18 -34.86 17.07
CA GLU A 67 28.52 -36.04 17.64
C GLU A 67 28.83 -36.21 19.12
N ALA A 68 30.10 -36.05 19.50
CA ALA A 68 30.53 -36.11 20.90
C ALA A 68 29.81 -35.03 21.73
N LEU A 69 29.77 -33.80 21.21
CA LEU A 69 29.01 -32.69 21.78
C LEU A 69 27.53 -33.05 21.94
N THR A 70 26.89 -33.61 20.91
CA THR A 70 25.46 -33.99 20.97
C THR A 70 25.21 -35.05 22.05
N ARG A 71 26.04 -36.09 22.14
CA ARG A 71 25.92 -37.14 23.17
C ARG A 71 26.10 -36.57 24.57
N CYS A 72 27.10 -35.69 24.76
CA CYS A 72 27.32 -35.02 26.04
C CYS A 72 26.13 -34.13 26.42
N LEU A 73 25.58 -33.35 25.49
CA LEU A 73 24.40 -32.52 25.74
C LEU A 73 23.13 -33.34 26.07
N ILE A 74 22.96 -34.53 25.48
CA ILE A 74 21.87 -35.46 25.86
C ILE A 74 22.04 -35.90 27.32
N HIS A 75 23.26 -36.27 27.70
CA HIS A 75 23.60 -36.67 29.08
C HIS A 75 23.38 -35.52 30.09
N VAL A 76 23.76 -34.30 29.71
CA VAL A 76 23.51 -33.09 30.49
C VAL A 76 22.02 -32.87 30.71
N ARG A 77 21.23 -32.96 29.63
CA ARG A 77 19.78 -32.73 29.71
C ARG A 77 19.08 -33.76 30.59
N SER A 78 19.43 -35.04 30.46
CA SER A 78 18.81 -36.11 31.26
C SER A 78 19.18 -36.00 32.74
N THR A 79 20.42 -35.61 33.05
CA THR A 79 20.92 -35.46 34.42
C THR A 79 20.33 -34.24 35.13
N LEU A 80 20.28 -33.09 34.45
CA LEU A 80 19.93 -31.80 35.08
C LEU A 80 18.45 -31.38 34.90
N ARG A 81 17.65 -32.12 34.13
CA ARG A 81 16.22 -31.82 33.85
C ARG A 81 15.98 -30.35 33.47
N LEU A 82 16.78 -29.84 32.54
CA LEU A 82 16.77 -28.43 32.16
C LEU A 82 15.44 -28.01 31.51
N SER A 83 14.71 -27.11 32.17
CA SER A 83 13.48 -26.47 31.67
C SER A 83 13.55 -24.95 31.61
N ALA A 84 14.58 -24.37 32.23
CA ALA A 84 14.83 -22.93 32.32
C ALA A 84 15.42 -22.37 31.02
N PRO A 85 15.39 -21.03 30.81
CA PRO A 85 16.06 -20.40 29.68
C PRO A 85 17.56 -20.70 29.70
N ILE A 86 18.06 -21.27 28.61
CA ILE A 86 19.47 -21.64 28.44
C ILE A 86 20.17 -20.60 27.57
N VAL A 87 21.30 -20.11 28.07
CA VAL A 87 22.25 -19.28 27.32
C VAL A 87 23.49 -20.12 27.04
N LEU A 88 23.83 -20.23 25.76
CA LEU A 88 24.98 -21.01 25.30
C LEU A 88 26.20 -20.10 25.11
N GLY A 89 27.33 -20.51 25.65
CA GLY A 89 28.62 -19.89 25.47
C GLY A 89 29.38 -20.51 24.30
N ILE A 90 29.92 -19.69 23.42
CA ILE A 90 30.87 -20.13 22.38
C ILE A 90 32.30 -19.77 22.79
N PRO A 91 33.30 -20.62 22.47
CA PRO A 91 34.70 -20.31 22.74
C PRO A 91 35.11 -18.96 22.16
N SER A 92 35.86 -18.17 22.93
CA SER A 92 36.31 -16.85 22.52
C SER A 92 37.17 -16.90 21.25
N GLY A 93 37.98 -17.94 21.06
CA GLY A 93 38.75 -18.14 19.81
C GLY A 93 37.89 -18.40 18.57
N SER A 94 36.61 -18.74 18.72
CA SER A 94 35.66 -18.87 17.60
C SER A 94 34.87 -17.59 17.32
N ALA A 95 35.04 -16.54 18.14
CA ALA A 95 34.30 -15.29 18.04
C ALA A 95 35.25 -14.11 17.88
N ILE A 96 34.89 -13.18 17.02
CA ILE A 96 35.57 -11.88 16.90
C ILE A 96 34.88 -10.94 17.87
N LEU A 97 35.63 -10.47 18.86
CA LEU A 97 35.20 -9.50 19.86
C LEU A 97 35.96 -8.21 19.64
N SER A 98 35.24 -7.14 19.32
CA SER A 98 35.86 -5.85 19.05
C SER A 98 35.01 -4.71 19.61
N THR A 99 35.67 -3.57 19.81
CA THR A 99 34.97 -2.31 20.04
C THR A 99 35.00 -1.49 18.76
N ILE A 100 33.85 -0.99 18.37
CA ILE A 100 33.70 -0.12 17.21
C ILE A 100 33.25 1.27 17.64
N ASN A 101 33.67 2.26 16.87
CA ASN A 101 33.31 3.66 17.07
C ASN A 101 32.55 4.17 15.83
N PRO A 102 31.25 3.88 15.72
CA PRO A 102 30.48 4.26 14.54
C PRO A 102 30.41 5.79 14.40
N LEU A 103 30.84 6.29 13.23
CA LEU A 103 30.95 7.72 12.93
C LEU A 103 29.64 8.50 13.08
N VAL A 104 28.49 7.88 12.79
CA VAL A 104 27.17 8.51 12.91
C VAL A 104 26.17 7.53 13.48
N VAL A 105 25.70 7.78 14.69
CA VAL A 105 24.69 6.95 15.35
C VAL A 105 23.35 7.65 15.32
N VAL A 106 22.65 7.49 14.19
CA VAL A 106 21.19 7.68 14.19
C VAL A 106 20.59 6.41 14.80
N PRO A 107 19.78 6.47 15.87
CA PRO A 107 19.30 5.28 16.56
C PRO A 107 18.62 4.24 15.65
N GLN A 108 17.93 4.70 14.61
CA GLN A 108 17.27 3.85 13.61
C GLN A 108 18.24 3.17 12.63
N ARG A 109 19.44 3.73 12.44
CA ARG A 109 20.49 3.22 11.53
C ARG A 109 21.74 2.73 12.25
N ALA A 110 21.71 2.71 13.58
CA ALA A 110 22.78 2.21 14.44
C ALA A 110 23.34 0.86 13.97
N ALA A 111 22.45 -0.11 13.73
CA ALA A 111 22.85 -1.43 13.28
C ALA A 111 23.59 -1.40 11.93
N LEU A 112 23.20 -0.53 10.99
CA LEU A 112 23.88 -0.42 9.70
C LEU A 112 25.27 0.20 9.83
N ALA A 113 25.42 1.22 10.69
CA ALA A 113 26.72 1.81 10.97
C ALA A 113 27.66 0.80 11.63
N VAL A 114 27.16 0.05 12.63
CA VAL A 114 27.89 -1.05 13.27
C VAL A 114 28.29 -2.12 12.26
N GLN A 115 27.37 -2.51 11.37
CA GLN A 115 27.64 -3.50 10.33
C GLN A 115 28.74 -3.07 9.36
N PHE A 116 28.74 -1.79 8.96
CA PHE A 116 29.75 -1.24 8.04
C PHE A 116 31.15 -1.26 8.65
N GLU A 117 31.29 -0.82 9.90
CA GLU A 117 32.57 -0.88 10.63
C GLU A 117 33.02 -2.33 10.85
N LEU A 118 32.08 -3.20 11.25
CA LEU A 118 32.35 -4.62 11.47
C LEU A 118 32.85 -5.32 10.20
N GLN A 119 32.29 -4.98 9.03
CA GLN A 119 32.68 -5.59 7.76
C GLN A 119 34.17 -5.40 7.44
N GLN A 120 34.78 -4.31 7.91
CA GLN A 120 36.21 -4.05 7.70
C GLN A 120 37.12 -4.89 8.60
N GLN A 121 36.56 -5.41 9.71
CA GLN A 121 37.30 -6.19 10.70
C GLN A 121 37.15 -7.70 10.51
N LEU A 122 36.13 -8.14 9.77
CA LEU A 122 35.86 -9.55 9.56
C LEU A 122 36.73 -10.12 8.43
N PRO A 123 37.34 -11.30 8.61
CA PRO A 123 38.05 -12.00 7.55
C PRO A 123 37.11 -12.73 6.57
N PHE A 124 35.79 -12.49 6.66
CA PHE A 124 34.74 -13.08 5.83
C PHE A 124 33.57 -12.12 5.70
N ASP A 125 32.70 -12.38 4.73
CA ASP A 125 31.52 -11.54 4.50
C ASP A 125 30.63 -11.43 5.73
N VAL A 126 30.16 -10.23 6.03
CA VAL A 126 29.25 -9.98 7.16
C VAL A 126 27.92 -10.74 7.03
N SER A 127 27.55 -11.18 5.82
CA SER A 127 26.38 -12.02 5.55
C SER A 127 26.57 -13.48 6.01
N GLN A 128 27.82 -13.95 6.05
CA GLN A 128 28.23 -15.24 6.59
C GLN A 128 28.47 -15.16 8.11
N ALA A 129 28.49 -13.94 8.67
CA ALA A 129 28.59 -13.69 10.09
C ALA A 129 27.22 -13.68 10.76
N THR A 130 27.16 -14.20 11.97
CA THR A 130 26.12 -13.83 12.93
C THR A 130 26.75 -12.92 13.96
N TRP A 131 26.18 -11.74 14.15
CA TRP A 131 26.76 -10.73 15.03
C TRP A 131 25.68 -10.00 15.83
N HIS A 132 26.11 -9.42 16.94
CA HIS A 132 25.30 -8.57 17.80
C HIS A 132 26.20 -7.58 18.52
N TYR A 133 25.63 -6.49 19.01
CA TYR A 133 26.38 -5.42 19.66
C TYR A 133 25.70 -4.91 20.91
N HIS A 134 26.48 -4.31 21.79
CA HIS A 134 26.02 -3.63 23.00
C HIS A 134 26.73 -2.29 23.13
N TRP A 135 25.97 -1.22 23.30
CA TRP A 135 26.53 0.10 23.55
C TRP A 135 27.20 0.16 24.92
N LEU A 136 28.46 0.59 24.94
CA LEU A 136 29.15 0.91 26.19
C LEU A 136 28.48 2.16 26.78
N ARG A 137 28.01 2.05 28.03
CA ARG A 137 27.49 3.22 28.75
C ARG A 137 28.66 4.07 29.24
N ASN A 138 28.74 5.31 28.77
CA ASN A 138 29.64 6.31 29.35
C ASN A 138 29.29 6.46 30.83
N GLY A 139 30.26 6.21 31.71
CA GLY A 139 30.06 5.97 33.15
C GLY A 139 29.51 7.15 33.96
N ASN A 140 29.25 8.30 33.34
CA ASN A 140 28.75 9.48 34.02
C ASN A 140 27.34 9.79 33.51
N GLY A 141 26.31 9.50 34.32
CA GLY A 141 24.95 10.03 34.14
C GLY A 141 24.84 11.57 34.25
N SER A 142 25.96 12.27 34.14
CA SER A 142 26.06 13.72 34.03
C SER A 142 25.53 14.12 32.65
N ARG A 143 24.34 14.71 32.65
CA ARG A 143 23.69 15.48 31.57
C ARG A 143 24.55 15.61 30.30
N ARG A 144 24.11 14.90 29.25
CA ARG A 144 24.55 15.01 27.85
C ARG A 144 25.02 16.43 27.53
N SER A 145 26.32 16.67 27.63
CA SER A 145 26.94 17.77 26.92
C SER A 145 26.76 17.45 25.43
N SER A 146 26.25 18.40 24.66
CA SER A 146 25.98 18.24 23.22
C SER A 146 27.24 18.01 22.37
N LEU A 147 28.42 17.91 23.01
CA LEU A 147 29.71 17.60 22.41
C LEU A 147 30.26 16.21 22.79
N GLU A 148 29.45 15.33 23.39
CA GLU A 148 29.97 14.03 23.83
C GLU A 148 30.46 13.14 22.66
N PRO A 149 31.58 12.42 22.86
CA PRO A 149 32.15 11.52 21.88
C PRO A 149 31.13 10.45 21.47
N HIS A 150 31.16 10.09 20.18
CA HIS A 150 30.30 9.09 19.57
C HIS A 150 30.17 7.83 20.47
N PRO A 151 28.95 7.29 20.65
CA PRO A 151 28.77 6.12 21.49
C PRO A 151 29.52 4.94 20.89
N ARG A 152 30.28 4.23 21.72
CA ARG A 152 31.06 3.07 21.32
C ARG A 152 30.27 1.80 21.57
N ALA A 153 30.38 0.83 20.67
CA ALA A 153 29.72 -0.47 20.83
C ALA A 153 30.73 -1.60 20.95
N VAL A 154 30.50 -2.50 21.90
CA VAL A 154 31.11 -3.82 21.89
C VAL A 154 30.34 -4.69 20.91
N VAL A 155 31.05 -5.30 19.98
CA VAL A 155 30.49 -6.21 18.98
C VAL A 155 31.05 -7.59 19.21
N ALA A 156 30.18 -8.59 19.09
CA ALA A 156 30.59 -9.98 18.93
C ALA A 156 30.11 -10.47 17.58
N ALA A 157 30.98 -11.17 16.86
CA ALA A 157 30.66 -11.81 15.60
C ALA A 157 31.22 -13.24 15.55
N VAL A 158 30.46 -14.16 14.97
CA VAL A 158 30.85 -15.57 14.78
C VAL A 158 30.44 -16.01 13.39
N LYS A 159 31.20 -16.92 12.78
CA LYS A 159 30.79 -17.53 11.51
C LYS A 159 29.47 -18.29 11.71
N ARG A 160 28.46 -17.97 10.89
CA ARG A 160 27.10 -18.52 11.00
C ARG A 160 27.10 -20.05 10.94
N SER A 161 27.92 -20.65 10.08
CA SER A 161 28.01 -22.12 9.96
C SER A 161 28.42 -22.81 11.26
N LEU A 162 29.39 -22.23 11.98
CA LEU A 162 29.85 -22.74 13.27
C LEU A 162 28.75 -22.63 14.32
N LEU A 163 28.07 -21.48 14.37
CA LEU A 163 26.95 -21.29 15.30
C LEU A 163 25.79 -22.25 15.01
N ASP A 164 25.42 -22.41 13.74
CA ASP A 164 24.34 -23.31 13.32
C ASP A 164 24.66 -24.77 13.67
N GLU A 165 25.90 -25.21 13.50
CA GLU A 165 26.36 -26.54 13.91
C GLU A 165 26.16 -26.79 15.42
N ARG A 166 26.57 -25.84 16.27
CA ARG A 166 26.38 -25.95 17.73
C ARG A 166 24.90 -25.94 18.12
N LEU A 167 24.09 -25.12 17.45
CA LEU A 167 22.64 -25.07 17.67
C LEU A 167 21.94 -26.35 17.21
N ILE A 168 22.39 -26.98 16.12
CA ILE A 168 21.89 -28.28 15.67
C ILE A 168 22.18 -29.34 16.72
N ALA A 169 23.40 -29.39 17.29
CA ALA A 169 23.74 -30.30 18.38
C ALA A 169 22.82 -30.11 19.59
N CYS A 170 22.57 -28.86 19.99
CA CYS A 170 21.63 -28.54 21.07
C CYS A 170 20.20 -29.00 20.74
N ARG A 171 19.70 -28.72 19.53
CA ARG A 171 18.35 -29.15 19.10
C ARG A 171 18.20 -30.67 19.06
N ARG A 172 19.23 -31.41 18.62
CA ARG A 172 19.26 -32.88 18.63
C ARG A 172 19.26 -33.44 20.05
N ALA A 173 19.92 -32.75 20.99
CA ALA A 173 19.80 -33.04 22.41
C ALA A 173 18.45 -32.62 23.01
N GLY A 174 17.61 -31.89 22.25
CA GLY A 174 16.37 -31.25 22.68
C GLY A 174 16.56 -30.17 23.75
N ILE A 175 17.69 -29.48 23.67
CA ILE A 175 18.00 -28.27 24.42
C ILE A 175 17.56 -27.06 23.59
N ALA A 176 16.62 -26.29 24.11
CA ALA A 176 16.17 -25.04 23.47
C ALA A 176 17.03 -23.86 23.93
N VAL A 177 18.00 -23.47 23.10
CA VAL A 177 18.89 -22.33 23.37
C VAL A 177 18.15 -21.02 23.11
N LYS A 178 18.08 -20.14 24.11
CA LYS A 178 17.41 -18.84 24.02
C LYS A 178 18.34 -17.76 23.49
N GLU A 179 19.59 -17.76 23.95
CA GLU A 179 20.61 -16.77 23.59
C GLU A 179 21.97 -17.45 23.43
N VAL A 180 22.85 -16.83 22.63
CA VAL A 180 24.23 -17.29 22.45
C VAL A 180 25.18 -16.12 22.64
N THR A 181 26.26 -16.33 23.40
CA THR A 181 27.23 -15.27 23.77
C THR A 181 28.65 -15.84 23.74
N ALA A 182 29.66 -14.99 23.56
CA ALA A 182 31.05 -15.42 23.66
C ALA A 182 31.48 -15.62 25.13
N ASN A 183 32.27 -16.66 25.40
CA ASN A 183 32.68 -17.01 26.76
C ASN A 183 33.38 -15.85 27.48
N ALA A 184 34.28 -15.11 26.81
CA ALA A 184 34.93 -13.94 27.40
C ALA A 184 33.94 -12.85 27.87
N LEU A 185 32.88 -12.57 27.11
CA LEU A 185 31.85 -11.62 27.54
C LEU A 185 31.06 -12.14 28.73
N ALA A 186 30.87 -13.46 28.82
CA ALA A 186 30.25 -14.07 29.97
C ALA A 186 31.15 -13.97 31.21
N SER A 187 32.45 -14.27 31.10
CA SER A 187 33.43 -14.06 32.17
C SER A 187 33.41 -12.61 32.67
N LEU A 188 33.40 -11.64 31.74
CA LEU A 188 33.27 -10.22 32.09
C LEU A 188 31.96 -9.93 32.83
N ASN A 189 30.84 -10.53 32.41
CA ASN A 189 29.54 -10.35 33.08
C ASN A 189 29.54 -10.93 34.51
N ALA A 190 30.24 -12.04 34.75
CA ALA A 190 30.43 -12.57 36.10
C ALA A 190 31.26 -11.60 36.97
N TRP A 191 32.35 -11.07 36.42
CA TRP A 191 33.16 -10.05 37.11
C TRP A 191 32.36 -8.78 37.42
N ASP A 192 31.61 -8.27 36.44
CA ASP A 192 30.77 -7.08 36.58
C ASP A 192 29.69 -7.24 37.66
N ALA A 193 29.16 -8.45 37.84
CA ALA A 193 28.13 -8.68 38.86
C ALA A 193 28.64 -8.46 40.29
N LEU A 194 29.94 -8.63 40.56
CA LEU A 194 30.56 -8.29 41.84
C LEU A 194 31.02 -6.83 41.90
N TRP A 195 31.69 -6.38 40.84
CA TRP A 195 32.52 -5.17 40.91
C TRP A 195 31.99 -4.01 40.07
N SER A 196 30.75 -4.10 39.55
CA SER A 196 30.14 -3.03 38.75
C SER A 196 30.06 -1.67 39.45
N ASN A 197 30.12 -1.64 40.78
CA ASN A 197 30.14 -0.42 41.59
C ASN A 197 31.52 0.25 41.66
N LEU A 198 32.60 -0.47 41.34
CA LEU A 198 33.93 0.13 41.32
C LEU A 198 34.09 0.98 40.06
N ARG A 199 34.42 2.25 40.25
CA ARG A 199 34.73 3.19 39.17
C ARG A 199 36.20 3.06 38.78
N LEU A 200 36.52 1.94 38.14
CA LEU A 200 37.88 1.67 37.66
C LEU A 200 38.02 2.18 36.23
N GLU A 201 39.10 2.93 35.98
CA GLU A 201 39.40 3.49 34.66
C GLU A 201 39.89 2.45 33.66
N ALA A 202 40.44 1.35 34.17
CA ALA A 202 40.95 0.24 33.38
C ALA A 202 40.92 -1.05 34.20
N VAL A 203 40.43 -2.10 33.56
CA VAL A 203 40.28 -3.44 34.13
C VAL A 203 40.93 -4.43 33.18
N ALA A 204 41.83 -5.25 33.69
CA ALA A 204 42.35 -6.41 33.00
C ALA A 204 41.94 -7.66 33.77
N LEU A 205 41.26 -8.59 33.12
CA LEU A 205 40.91 -9.89 33.67
C LEU A 205 41.65 -10.96 32.89
N LEU A 206 42.54 -11.69 33.56
CA LEU A 206 43.14 -12.91 33.05
C LEU A 206 42.28 -14.10 33.48
N HIS A 207 41.65 -14.76 32.51
CA HIS A 207 40.86 -15.95 32.76
C HIS A 207 41.61 -17.18 32.22
N LEU A 208 42.10 -18.02 33.14
CA LEU A 208 42.82 -19.27 32.85
C LEU A 208 41.79 -20.39 32.66
N ILE A 209 41.57 -20.79 31.41
CA ILE A 209 40.52 -21.73 31.00
C ILE A 209 40.98 -23.19 31.18
N SER A 210 42.25 -23.44 30.84
CA SER A 210 42.96 -24.71 31.05
C SER A 210 44.44 -24.41 31.35
N GLU A 211 45.27 -25.45 31.46
CA GLU A 211 46.72 -25.31 31.62
C GLU A 211 47.42 -24.77 30.36
N GLU A 212 46.78 -24.86 29.21
CA GLU A 212 47.33 -24.49 27.89
C GLU A 212 46.57 -23.32 27.24
N THR A 213 45.45 -22.91 27.83
CA THR A 213 44.58 -21.87 27.27
C THR A 213 44.14 -20.86 28.32
N ALA A 214 44.28 -19.59 27.96
CA ALA A 214 43.88 -18.46 28.76
C ALA A 214 43.29 -17.38 27.86
N GLU A 215 42.64 -16.39 28.45
CA GLU A 215 42.19 -15.20 27.74
C GLU A 215 42.41 -13.96 28.58
N TRP A 216 42.97 -12.93 27.94
CA TRP A 216 42.98 -11.58 28.48
C TRP A 216 41.69 -10.87 28.07
N ILE A 217 40.98 -10.34 29.05
CA ILE A 217 39.78 -9.51 28.87
C ILE A 217 40.10 -8.13 29.43
N VAL A 218 40.37 -7.19 28.52
CA VAL A 218 40.76 -5.83 28.85
C VAL A 218 39.59 -4.89 28.60
N ARG A 219 39.13 -4.21 29.65
CA ARG A 219 38.06 -3.22 29.59
C ARG A 219 38.52 -1.87 30.09
N THR A 220 38.38 -0.85 29.26
CA THR A 220 38.40 0.56 29.61
C THR A 220 37.00 1.16 29.38
N PRO A 221 36.73 2.42 29.80
CA PRO A 221 35.51 3.14 29.40
C PRO A 221 35.31 3.21 27.89
N GLU A 222 36.39 3.03 27.16
CA GLU A 222 36.58 3.37 25.77
C GLU A 222 36.67 2.14 24.86
N GLN A 223 37.09 1.01 25.40
CA GLN A 223 37.39 -0.18 24.62
C GLN A 223 37.20 -1.43 25.48
N LEU A 224 36.67 -2.45 24.85
CA LEU A 224 36.79 -3.84 25.27
C LEU A 224 37.65 -4.57 24.24
N GLN A 225 38.72 -5.22 24.70
CA GLN A 225 39.59 -6.08 23.92
C GLN A 225 39.63 -7.45 24.58
N VAL A 226 39.55 -8.50 23.76
CA VAL A 226 39.72 -9.87 24.21
C VAL A 226 40.82 -10.51 23.39
N VAL A 227 41.83 -11.07 24.07
CA VAL A 227 42.94 -11.77 23.42
C VAL A 227 43.01 -13.18 23.98
N PRO A 228 42.53 -14.19 23.23
CA PRO A 228 42.76 -15.58 23.59
C PRO A 228 44.23 -15.93 23.39
N VAL A 229 44.81 -16.64 24.35
CA VAL A 229 46.18 -17.15 24.33
C VAL A 229 46.11 -18.67 24.44
N SER A 230 46.71 -19.36 23.49
CA SER A 230 46.75 -20.82 23.45
C SER A 230 48.18 -21.24 23.12
N SER A 231 48.71 -22.19 23.88
CA SER A 231 50.11 -22.59 23.77
C SER A 231 50.22 -24.11 23.75
N ALA A 232 51.36 -24.63 23.31
CA ALA A 232 51.58 -26.07 23.20
C ALA A 232 51.86 -26.75 24.57
N SER A 233 52.18 -25.97 25.60
CA SER A 233 52.44 -26.45 26.95
C SER A 233 52.12 -25.37 27.98
N ALA A 234 52.00 -25.77 29.25
CA ALA A 234 51.80 -24.84 30.36
C ALA A 234 52.97 -23.87 30.56
N GLU A 235 54.20 -24.28 30.29
CA GLU A 235 55.38 -23.40 30.38
C GLU A 235 55.39 -22.35 29.28
N ALA A 236 55.09 -22.75 28.03
CA ALA A 236 54.99 -21.84 26.90
C ALA A 236 53.85 -20.82 27.09
N LEU A 237 52.75 -21.22 27.75
CA LEU A 237 51.62 -20.34 28.04
C LEU A 237 52.05 -19.09 28.81
N TRP A 238 52.95 -19.20 29.78
CA TRP A 238 53.40 -18.03 30.54
C TRP A 238 54.18 -17.04 29.69
N GLN A 239 55.06 -17.52 28.82
CA GLN A 239 55.82 -16.67 27.90
C GLN A 239 54.88 -15.93 26.94
N ASP A 240 53.93 -16.65 26.35
CA ASP A 240 52.93 -16.07 25.44
C ASP A 240 52.01 -15.06 26.17
N LEU A 241 51.68 -15.34 27.44
CA LEU A 241 50.92 -14.42 28.29
C LEU A 241 51.69 -13.13 28.62
N ALA A 242 52.99 -13.19 28.91
CA ALA A 242 53.82 -11.99 29.10
C ALA A 242 53.86 -11.15 27.82
N GLN A 243 54.18 -11.77 26.69
CA GLN A 243 54.29 -11.06 25.42
C GLN A 243 52.96 -10.40 25.03
N THR A 244 51.85 -11.13 25.22
CA THR A 244 50.51 -10.60 25.00
C THR A 244 50.20 -9.44 25.95
N TRP A 245 50.59 -9.58 27.22
CA TRP A 245 50.39 -8.54 28.23
C TRP A 245 51.18 -7.27 27.94
N GLU A 246 52.43 -7.35 27.47
CA GLU A 246 53.20 -6.18 27.04
C GLU A 246 52.50 -5.41 25.91
N THR A 247 51.96 -6.16 24.93
CA THR A 247 51.20 -5.60 23.82
C THR A 247 49.91 -4.92 24.31
N LEU A 248 49.20 -5.56 25.24
CA LEU A 248 47.98 -5.01 25.85
C LEU A 248 48.28 -3.82 26.75
N ARG A 249 49.40 -3.82 27.48
CA ARG A 249 49.81 -2.74 28.36
C ARG A 249 49.93 -1.43 27.60
N ALA A 250 50.48 -1.47 26.39
CA ALA A 250 50.58 -0.31 25.50
C ALA A 250 49.21 0.32 25.17
N SER A 251 48.13 -0.48 25.12
CA SER A 251 46.77 0.01 24.84
C SER A 251 46.14 0.81 25.99
N PHE A 252 46.64 0.66 27.22
CA PHE A 252 46.14 1.40 28.38
C PHE A 252 46.71 2.83 28.49
N GLY A 253 47.73 3.16 27.68
CA GLY A 253 48.45 4.44 27.78
C GLY A 253 49.05 4.63 29.17
N ASN A 254 48.77 5.77 29.81
CA ASN A 254 49.28 6.09 31.15
C ASN A 254 48.41 5.52 32.29
N ARG A 255 47.35 4.76 31.99
CA ARG A 255 46.46 4.19 33.01
C ARG A 255 47.08 2.92 33.57
N SER A 256 47.08 2.77 34.89
CA SER A 256 47.46 1.52 35.55
C SER A 256 46.23 0.62 35.67
N PRO A 257 46.09 -0.45 34.87
CA PRO A 257 44.95 -1.35 34.99
C PRO A 257 45.03 -2.12 36.31
N HIS A 258 43.87 -2.32 36.92
CA HIS A 258 43.73 -3.34 37.95
C HIS A 258 43.67 -4.71 37.28
N VAL A 259 44.50 -5.64 37.73
CA VAL A 259 44.61 -6.97 37.14
C VAL A 259 43.92 -7.98 38.06
N TRP A 260 42.88 -8.64 37.57
CA TRP A 260 42.31 -9.80 38.24
C TRP A 260 42.69 -11.08 37.53
N VAL A 261 42.91 -12.13 38.30
CA VAL A 261 43.16 -13.47 37.78
C VAL A 261 42.08 -14.42 38.26
N ALA A 262 41.48 -15.16 37.33
CA ALA A 262 40.49 -16.20 37.58
C ALA A 262 40.94 -17.51 36.92
N GLY A 263 40.70 -18.65 37.58
CA GLY A 263 41.02 -19.96 37.02
C GLY A 263 41.34 -21.01 38.08
N PRO A 264 41.83 -22.20 37.68
CA PRO A 264 42.14 -23.29 38.60
C PRO A 264 43.17 -22.85 39.68
N PRO A 265 43.02 -23.28 40.95
CA PRO A 265 43.89 -22.86 42.05
C PRO A 265 45.39 -23.04 41.78
N ALA A 266 45.79 -24.14 41.14
CA ALA A 266 47.19 -24.38 40.80
C ALA A 266 47.76 -23.36 39.81
N ALA A 267 46.96 -22.98 38.80
CA ALA A 267 47.36 -22.00 37.80
C ALA A 267 47.32 -20.57 38.35
N LEU A 268 46.46 -20.29 39.34
CA LEU A 268 46.36 -18.99 39.99
C LEU A 268 47.63 -18.61 40.75
N THR A 269 48.24 -19.53 41.49
CA THR A 269 49.49 -19.25 42.22
C THR A 269 50.60 -18.86 41.25
N ASN A 270 50.78 -19.66 40.19
CA ASN A 270 51.79 -19.39 39.16
C ASN A 270 51.52 -18.07 38.43
N ALA A 271 50.26 -17.78 38.08
CA ALA A 271 49.89 -16.53 37.44
C ALA A 271 50.17 -15.31 38.34
N GLN A 272 49.87 -15.42 39.64
CA GLN A 272 50.11 -14.32 40.58
C GLN A 272 51.60 -14.04 40.73
N GLU A 273 52.42 -15.07 40.92
CA GLU A 273 53.87 -14.92 40.98
C GLU A 273 54.41 -14.29 39.70
N PHE A 274 54.03 -14.84 38.55
CA PHE A 274 54.46 -14.35 37.24
C PHE A 274 54.08 -12.88 36.99
N ILE A 275 52.81 -12.52 37.17
CA ILE A 275 52.32 -11.15 36.92
C ILE A 275 52.88 -10.19 37.98
N SER A 276 53.13 -10.63 39.21
CA SER A 276 53.76 -9.78 40.22
C SER A 276 55.22 -9.45 39.91
N MET A 277 55.94 -10.36 39.24
CA MET A 277 57.31 -10.12 38.79
C MET A 277 57.35 -9.18 37.57
N GLU A 278 56.45 -9.38 36.61
CA GLU A 278 56.47 -8.68 35.32
C GLU A 278 55.67 -7.36 35.34
N THR A 279 54.85 -7.15 36.37
CA THR A 279 53.94 -6.01 36.43
C THR A 279 54.02 -5.24 37.73
N VAL A 280 54.05 -3.90 37.61
CA VAL A 280 53.90 -2.96 38.73
C VAL A 280 52.44 -2.90 39.22
N ALA A 281 51.53 -3.63 38.58
CA ALA A 281 50.10 -3.58 38.89
C ALA A 281 49.76 -4.52 40.06
N ALA A 282 48.81 -4.10 40.90
CA ALA A 282 48.25 -4.97 41.93
C ALA A 282 47.45 -6.10 41.27
N VAL A 283 47.88 -7.34 41.52
CA VAL A 283 47.23 -8.55 41.02
C VAL A 283 46.30 -9.09 42.11
N GLU A 284 45.02 -9.16 41.81
CA GLU A 284 44.00 -9.67 42.73
C GLU A 284 43.42 -11.00 42.24
N ARG A 285 43.21 -11.95 43.14
CA ARG A 285 42.47 -13.17 42.82
C ARG A 285 40.99 -12.84 42.68
N PHE A 286 40.38 -13.25 41.58
CA PHE A 286 38.94 -13.19 41.43
C PHE A 286 38.29 -14.40 42.10
N ASP A 287 37.65 -14.16 43.25
CA ASP A 287 36.86 -15.19 43.93
C ASP A 287 35.42 -15.21 43.41
N VAL A 288 35.15 -16.17 42.52
CA VAL A 288 33.82 -16.40 41.95
C VAL A 288 32.79 -16.77 43.03
N THR A 289 33.21 -17.36 44.16
CA THR A 289 32.28 -17.77 45.21
C THR A 289 31.63 -16.60 45.91
N ALA A 290 32.22 -15.40 45.84
CA ALA A 290 31.61 -14.18 46.36
C ALA A 290 30.29 -13.81 45.65
N LEU A 291 30.04 -14.33 44.43
CA LEU A 291 28.74 -14.18 43.73
C LEU A 291 27.64 -15.07 44.31
N LEU A 292 28.05 -16.14 44.98
CA LEU A 292 27.17 -17.23 45.41
C LEU A 292 26.81 -17.05 46.88
N ALA A 293 25.52 -17.15 47.19
CA ALA A 293 25.05 -17.10 48.57
C ALA A 293 25.68 -18.23 49.41
N SER A 294 26.10 -17.91 50.63
CA SER A 294 26.71 -18.88 51.55
C SER A 294 25.77 -20.09 51.76
N GLY A 295 26.28 -21.30 51.49
CA GLY A 295 25.50 -22.55 51.63
C GLY A 295 25.20 -23.27 50.31
N THR A 296 25.59 -22.71 49.16
CA THR A 296 25.57 -23.45 47.90
C THR A 296 26.54 -24.64 47.97
N ALA A 297 26.16 -25.77 47.36
CA ALA A 297 26.86 -27.06 47.43
C ALA A 297 28.39 -26.93 47.32
N LYS A 298 29.15 -27.80 48.01
CA LYS A 298 30.61 -27.84 47.96
C LYS A 298 31.10 -27.92 46.51
N LEU A 299 31.47 -26.77 45.96
CA LEU A 299 32.07 -26.66 44.65
C LEU A 299 33.54 -27.01 44.80
N GLN A 300 33.98 -28.08 44.14
CA GLN A 300 35.39 -28.43 44.20
C GLN A 300 36.25 -27.37 43.49
N GLN A 301 35.72 -26.72 42.43
CA GLN A 301 36.46 -25.75 41.59
C GLN A 301 35.52 -24.69 40.96
N PRO A 302 34.99 -23.74 41.75
CA PRO A 302 34.07 -22.69 41.28
C PRO A 302 34.69 -21.75 40.24
N GLU A 303 36.02 -21.62 40.21
CA GLU A 303 36.70 -20.72 39.28
C GLU A 303 36.65 -21.21 37.83
N ARG A 304 36.58 -22.53 37.61
CA ARG A 304 36.52 -23.10 36.25
C ARG A 304 35.22 -22.77 35.53
N VAL A 305 34.14 -22.51 36.26
CA VAL A 305 32.79 -22.29 35.74
C VAL A 305 32.43 -20.80 35.66
N MET A 306 33.42 -19.91 35.68
CA MET A 306 33.22 -18.46 35.66
C MET A 306 32.40 -17.99 34.44
N ALA A 307 32.75 -18.43 33.23
CA ALA A 307 31.99 -18.06 32.04
C ALA A 307 30.56 -18.66 32.08
N ALA A 308 30.42 -19.92 32.51
CA ALA A 308 29.10 -20.54 32.71
C ALA A 308 28.20 -19.71 33.67
N ILE A 309 28.76 -19.20 34.79
CA ILE A 309 28.06 -18.30 35.72
C ILE A 309 27.64 -17.01 35.02
N GLY A 310 28.52 -16.40 34.24
CA GLY A 310 28.21 -15.23 33.42
C GLY A 310 27.05 -15.44 32.45
N LEU A 311 27.00 -16.61 31.79
CA LEU A 311 25.91 -17.00 30.88
C LEU A 311 24.60 -17.19 31.66
N ALA A 312 24.64 -17.82 32.84
CA ALA A 312 23.48 -17.99 33.71
C ALA A 312 22.96 -16.63 34.22
N LEU A 313 23.84 -15.69 34.56
CA LEU A 313 23.48 -14.31 34.89
C LEU A 313 22.80 -13.60 33.71
N GLN A 314 23.26 -13.83 32.49
CA GLN A 314 22.59 -13.31 31.30
C GLN A 314 21.18 -13.91 31.11
N ALA A 315 21.02 -15.22 31.35
CA ALA A 315 19.72 -15.88 31.33
C ALA A 315 18.74 -15.24 32.34
N LEU A 316 19.25 -14.83 33.51
CA LEU A 316 18.53 -14.10 34.56
C LEU A 316 18.37 -12.59 34.30
N ARG A 317 18.83 -12.07 33.15
CA ARG A 317 18.83 -10.63 32.83
C ARG A 317 19.64 -9.77 33.80
N ALA A 318 20.64 -10.35 34.45
CA ALA A 318 21.55 -9.66 35.37
C ALA A 318 22.89 -9.25 34.72
N ALA A 319 23.18 -9.73 33.51
CA ALA A 319 24.39 -9.37 32.76
C ALA A 319 24.41 -7.87 32.38
N LYS A 320 25.55 -7.21 32.61
CA LYS A 320 25.76 -5.80 32.27
C LYS A 320 25.97 -5.59 30.78
N THR A 321 26.61 -6.56 30.12
CA THR A 321 26.94 -6.53 28.69
C THR A 321 26.23 -7.68 27.96
N PRO A 322 24.88 -7.65 27.83
CA PRO A 322 24.11 -8.71 27.21
C PRO A 322 24.26 -8.67 25.69
N VAL A 323 25.25 -9.39 25.16
CA VAL A 323 25.41 -9.59 23.71
C VAL A 323 24.79 -10.92 23.32
N ASN A 324 23.81 -10.91 22.43
CA ASN A 324 23.12 -12.12 21.98
C ASN A 324 23.30 -12.33 20.47
N LEU A 325 24.18 -13.25 20.10
CA LEU A 325 24.44 -13.63 18.72
C LEU A 325 23.19 -14.17 18.01
N LEU A 326 22.23 -14.79 18.72
CA LEU A 326 20.97 -15.24 18.08
C LEU A 326 20.07 -14.09 17.65
N ALA A 327 20.19 -12.89 18.24
CA ALA A 327 19.34 -11.77 17.90
C ALA A 327 19.47 -11.38 16.42
N GLY A 328 20.70 -11.41 15.87
CA GLY A 328 20.94 -11.15 14.45
C GLY A 328 20.18 -12.11 13.53
N ILE A 329 20.15 -13.41 13.87
CA ILE A 329 19.40 -14.42 13.11
C ILE A 329 17.89 -14.19 13.24
N GLN A 330 17.41 -13.91 14.46
CA GLN A 330 15.99 -13.70 14.74
C GLN A 330 15.46 -12.45 14.02
N HIS A 331 16.23 -11.36 13.96
CA HIS A 331 15.85 -10.15 13.23
C HIS A 331 15.71 -10.43 11.73
N LEU A 332 16.65 -11.16 11.13
CA LEU A 332 16.57 -11.55 9.72
C LEU A 332 15.39 -12.48 9.44
N GLN A 333 15.11 -13.44 10.32
CA GLN A 333 13.96 -14.33 10.19
C GLN A 333 12.63 -13.57 10.32
N ARG A 334 12.50 -12.67 11.30
CA ARG A 334 11.31 -11.81 11.43
C ARG A 334 11.12 -10.91 10.23
N ALA A 335 12.18 -10.29 9.72
CA ALA A 335 12.10 -9.47 8.52
C ALA A 335 11.63 -10.30 7.31
N ARG A 336 12.16 -11.51 7.11
CA ARG A 336 11.71 -12.43 6.05
C ARG A 336 10.26 -12.86 6.22
N LEU A 337 9.83 -13.16 7.44
CA LEU A 337 8.43 -13.53 7.70
C LEU A 337 7.50 -12.35 7.44
N ILE A 338 7.89 -11.13 7.80
CA ILE A 338 7.11 -9.93 7.50
C ILE A 338 7.03 -9.69 6.00
N THR A 339 8.14 -9.82 5.25
CA THR A 339 8.11 -9.66 3.79
C THR A 339 7.31 -10.75 3.09
N GLN A 340 7.42 -12.00 3.54
CA GLN A 340 6.60 -13.11 3.05
C GLN A 340 5.12 -12.91 3.37
N ALA A 341 4.79 -12.50 4.60
CA ALA A 341 3.41 -12.22 4.99
C ALA A 341 2.83 -11.05 4.19
N ALA A 342 3.60 -9.98 3.97
CA ALA A 342 3.18 -8.87 3.12
C ALA A 342 2.93 -9.31 1.67
N ALA A 343 3.79 -10.17 1.11
CA ALA A 343 3.60 -10.75 -0.21
C ALA A 343 2.30 -11.57 -0.28
N VAL A 344 2.04 -12.43 0.71
CA VAL A 344 0.80 -13.23 0.78
C VAL A 344 -0.43 -12.33 0.90
N VAL A 345 -0.41 -11.32 1.76
CA VAL A 345 -1.52 -10.36 1.91
C VAL A 345 -1.76 -9.59 0.62
N SER A 346 -0.69 -9.17 -0.08
CA SER A 346 -0.82 -8.48 -1.37
C SER A 346 -1.43 -9.38 -2.45
N ALA A 347 -1.06 -10.66 -2.49
CA ALA A 347 -1.63 -11.64 -3.40
C ALA A 347 -3.13 -11.87 -3.11
N ILE A 348 -3.52 -11.98 -1.83
CA ILE A 348 -4.93 -12.09 -1.43
C ILE A 348 -5.72 -10.85 -1.86
N CYS A 349 -5.18 -9.64 -1.64
CA CYS A 349 -5.84 -8.41 -2.07
C CYS A 349 -6.05 -8.37 -3.59
N LEU A 350 -5.05 -8.80 -4.37
CA LEU A 350 -5.15 -8.87 -5.83
C LEU A 350 -6.18 -9.91 -6.30
N CYS A 351 -6.25 -11.08 -5.63
CA CYS A 351 -7.31 -12.05 -5.91
C CYS A 351 -8.70 -11.48 -5.61
N VAL A 352 -8.88 -10.75 -4.50
CA VAL A 352 -10.16 -10.14 -4.14
C VAL A 352 -10.57 -9.07 -5.17
N THR A 353 -9.64 -8.21 -5.62
CA THR A 353 -9.97 -7.20 -6.64
C THR A 353 -10.35 -7.83 -7.98
N LEU A 354 -9.67 -8.91 -8.39
CA LEU A 354 -10.03 -9.67 -9.58
C LEU A 354 -11.42 -10.31 -9.47
N LEU A 355 -11.76 -10.90 -8.32
CA LEU A 355 -13.07 -11.51 -8.08
C LEU A 355 -14.19 -10.46 -8.09
N LEU A 356 -13.97 -9.30 -7.46
CA LEU A 356 -14.92 -8.18 -7.51
C LEU A 356 -15.10 -7.65 -8.93
N GLY A 357 -14.01 -7.52 -9.69
CA GLY A 357 -14.05 -7.11 -11.10
C GLY A 357 -14.82 -8.11 -11.97
N ALA A 358 -14.57 -9.41 -11.83
CA ALA A 358 -15.29 -10.46 -12.54
C ALA A 358 -16.78 -10.49 -12.19
N SER A 359 -17.12 -10.32 -10.90
CA SER A 359 -18.51 -10.22 -10.44
C SER A 359 -19.24 -9.02 -11.03
N GLY A 360 -18.58 -7.85 -11.06
CA GLY A 360 -19.12 -6.66 -11.71
C GLY A 360 -19.37 -6.87 -13.21
N MET A 361 -18.42 -7.48 -13.93
CA MET A 361 -18.60 -7.82 -15.34
C MET A 361 -19.74 -8.82 -15.57
N TRP A 362 -19.91 -9.79 -14.68
CA TRP A 362 -21.00 -10.76 -14.76
C TRP A 362 -22.36 -10.07 -14.57
N GLN A 363 -22.49 -9.17 -13.59
CA GLN A 363 -23.71 -8.38 -13.39
C GLN A 363 -24.01 -7.49 -14.60
N LEU A 364 -23.00 -6.81 -15.15
CA LEU A 364 -23.15 -6.01 -16.38
C LEU A 364 -23.62 -6.85 -17.57
N ARG A 365 -23.07 -8.05 -17.76
CA ARG A 365 -23.54 -8.98 -18.80
C ARG A 365 -25.00 -9.38 -18.59
N SER A 366 -25.38 -9.75 -17.36
CA SER A 366 -26.77 -10.14 -17.06
C SER A 366 -27.76 -9.00 -17.34
N ARG A 367 -27.41 -7.76 -16.97
CA ARG A 367 -28.23 -6.57 -17.25
C ARG A 367 -28.33 -6.29 -18.74
N ARG A 368 -27.23 -6.43 -19.49
CA ARG A 368 -27.25 -6.29 -20.95
C ARG A 368 -28.14 -7.32 -21.61
N LEU A 369 -28.09 -8.58 -21.16
CA LEU A 369 -28.97 -9.63 -21.68
C LEU A 369 -30.45 -9.33 -21.42
N HIS A 370 -30.80 -8.88 -20.21
CA HIS A 370 -32.18 -8.47 -19.91
C HIS A 370 -32.63 -7.26 -20.74
N LEU A 371 -31.78 -6.26 -20.92
CA LEU A 371 -32.10 -5.11 -21.77
C LEU A 371 -32.27 -5.51 -23.24
N LEU A 372 -31.43 -6.42 -23.75
CA LEU A 372 -31.56 -6.93 -25.11
C LEU A 372 -32.89 -7.68 -25.28
N GLN A 373 -33.27 -8.53 -24.33
CA GLN A 373 -34.57 -9.21 -24.34
C GLN A 373 -35.75 -8.21 -24.32
N GLN A 374 -35.66 -7.13 -23.52
CA GLN A 374 -36.69 -6.09 -23.50
C GLN A 374 -36.78 -5.32 -24.81
N LEU A 375 -35.63 -5.02 -25.43
CA LEU A 375 -35.59 -4.35 -26.73
C LEU A 375 -36.15 -5.25 -27.82
N GLU A 376 -35.83 -6.53 -27.82
CA GLU A 376 -36.36 -7.52 -28.78
C GLU A 376 -37.88 -7.68 -28.63
N ALA A 377 -38.40 -7.76 -27.40
CA ALA A 377 -39.84 -7.80 -27.16
C ALA A 377 -40.55 -6.51 -27.64
N ARG A 378 -39.93 -5.34 -27.43
CA ARG A 378 -40.46 -4.07 -27.97
C ARG A 378 -40.40 -4.02 -29.48
N GLU A 379 -39.33 -4.52 -30.09
CA GLU A 379 -39.19 -4.57 -31.54
C GLU A 379 -40.27 -5.47 -32.17
N GLN A 380 -40.55 -6.63 -31.58
CA GLN A 380 -41.65 -7.49 -32.00
C GLN A 380 -43.00 -6.78 -31.92
N LEU A 381 -43.28 -6.04 -30.84
CA LEU A 381 -44.48 -5.20 -30.73
C LEU A 381 -44.54 -4.10 -31.80
N TYR A 382 -43.41 -3.45 -32.10
CA TYR A 382 -43.37 -2.47 -33.18
C TYR A 382 -43.63 -3.12 -34.55
N GLN A 383 -43.12 -4.33 -34.78
CA GLN A 383 -43.36 -5.05 -36.03
C GLN A 383 -44.84 -5.43 -36.19
N THR A 384 -45.54 -5.80 -35.12
CA THR A 384 -46.98 -6.08 -35.16
C THR A 384 -47.84 -4.83 -35.34
N LEU A 385 -47.44 -3.69 -34.76
CA LEU A 385 -48.16 -2.40 -34.89
C LEU A 385 -47.89 -1.67 -36.21
N ARG A 386 -46.78 -1.99 -36.89
CA ARG A 386 -46.39 -1.36 -38.17
C ARG A 386 -47.51 -1.34 -39.24
N PRO A 387 -48.27 -2.43 -39.49
CA PRO A 387 -49.39 -2.39 -40.42
C PRO A 387 -50.54 -1.46 -39.99
N GLU A 388 -50.86 -1.41 -38.69
CA GLU A 388 -51.93 -0.54 -38.17
C GLU A 388 -51.57 0.93 -38.34
N VAL A 389 -50.32 1.31 -38.01
CA VAL A 389 -49.82 2.67 -38.19
C VAL A 389 -49.86 3.06 -39.68
N ARG A 390 -49.48 2.13 -40.58
CA ARG A 390 -49.59 2.35 -42.03
C ARG A 390 -51.04 2.54 -42.48
N ALA A 391 -51.98 1.77 -41.93
CA ALA A 391 -53.40 1.91 -42.22
C ALA A 391 -53.95 3.27 -41.73
N ALA A 392 -53.55 3.71 -40.53
CA ALA A 392 -53.93 5.00 -39.98
C ALA A 392 -53.41 6.17 -40.84
N PHE A 393 -52.14 6.13 -41.26
CA PHE A 393 -51.60 7.15 -42.18
C PHE A 393 -52.31 7.17 -43.53
N GLN A 394 -52.72 6.01 -44.06
CA GLN A 394 -53.52 5.95 -45.28
C GLN A 394 -54.91 6.57 -45.08
N GLN A 395 -55.55 6.35 -43.92
CA GLN A 395 -56.82 7.01 -43.58
C GLN A 395 -56.66 8.52 -43.46
N GLN A 396 -55.61 9.00 -42.79
CA GLN A 396 -55.33 10.43 -42.68
C GLN A 396 -55.19 11.07 -44.06
N ARG A 397 -54.38 10.48 -44.95
CA ARG A 397 -54.23 10.97 -46.33
C ARG A 397 -55.54 10.95 -47.11
N ARG A 398 -56.42 9.98 -46.87
CA ARG A 398 -57.76 9.94 -47.49
C ARG A 398 -58.64 11.08 -46.96
N MET A 399 -58.57 11.39 -45.67
CA MET A 399 -59.29 12.52 -45.08
C MET A 399 -58.76 13.86 -45.58
N GLU A 400 -57.45 14.06 -45.62
CA GLU A 400 -56.83 15.28 -46.18
C GLU A 400 -57.27 15.53 -47.63
N ARG A 401 -57.31 14.47 -48.46
CA ARG A 401 -57.83 14.60 -49.84
C ARG A 401 -59.31 14.99 -49.89
N ARG A 402 -60.14 14.48 -48.97
CA ARG A 402 -61.56 14.86 -48.88
C ARG A 402 -61.72 16.31 -48.44
N ILE A 403 -60.92 16.76 -47.48
CA ILE A 403 -60.92 18.16 -47.03
C ILE A 403 -60.54 19.08 -48.19
N GLN A 404 -59.46 18.78 -48.90
CA GLN A 404 -59.04 19.57 -50.08
C GLN A 404 -60.10 19.59 -51.19
N GLN A 405 -60.85 18.50 -51.39
CA GLN A 405 -61.96 18.48 -52.33
C GLN A 405 -63.12 19.38 -51.89
N LEU A 406 -63.43 19.40 -50.59
CA LEU A 406 -64.49 20.26 -50.03
C LEU A 406 -64.10 21.74 -50.06
N GLU A 407 -62.83 22.07 -49.77
CA GLU A 407 -62.30 23.43 -49.87
C GLU A 407 -62.43 23.97 -51.29
N ARG A 408 -62.04 23.17 -52.30
CA ARG A 408 -62.18 23.57 -53.72
C ARG A 408 -63.63 23.85 -54.13
N LEU A 409 -64.58 23.06 -53.62
CA LEU A 409 -66.01 23.26 -53.88
C LEU A 409 -66.54 24.52 -53.18
N ALA A 410 -66.08 24.80 -51.95
CA ALA A 410 -66.43 26.00 -51.21
C ALA A 410 -65.90 27.27 -51.93
N ASP A 411 -64.64 27.26 -52.36
CA ASP A 411 -64.02 28.38 -53.07
C ASP A 411 -64.74 28.69 -54.39
N HIS A 412 -65.09 27.67 -55.17
CA HIS A 412 -65.86 27.83 -56.40
C HIS A 412 -67.25 28.48 -56.17
N SER A 413 -67.95 28.07 -55.11
CA SER A 413 -69.26 28.65 -54.78
C SER A 413 -69.18 30.13 -54.41
N SER A 414 -68.11 30.55 -53.74
CA SER A 414 -67.91 31.93 -53.31
C SER A 414 -67.67 32.89 -54.48
N LEU A 415 -66.99 32.42 -55.54
CA LEU A 415 -66.71 33.20 -56.75
C LEU A 415 -67.99 33.52 -57.52
N VAL A 416 -68.88 32.54 -57.68
CA VAL A 416 -70.16 32.74 -58.39
C VAL A 416 -71.04 33.74 -57.63
N ILE A 417 -71.10 33.65 -56.30
CA ILE A 417 -71.88 34.57 -55.46
C ILE A 417 -71.33 36.01 -55.56
N ARG A 418 -70.00 36.19 -55.53
CA ARG A 418 -69.38 37.52 -55.67
C ARG A 418 -69.66 38.14 -57.03
N LEU A 419 -69.52 37.37 -58.11
CA LEU A 419 -69.80 37.85 -59.47
C LEU A 419 -71.27 38.25 -59.61
N MET A 420 -72.19 37.47 -59.04
CA MET A 420 -73.60 37.83 -59.01
C MET A 420 -73.90 39.10 -58.24
N THR A 421 -73.26 39.29 -57.09
CA THR A 421 -73.42 40.51 -56.31
C THR A 421 -72.92 41.74 -57.10
N GLN A 422 -71.80 41.61 -57.80
CA GLN A 422 -71.25 42.68 -58.64
C GLN A 422 -72.14 43.00 -59.84
N VAL A 423 -72.63 41.99 -60.56
CA VAL A 423 -73.53 42.18 -61.71
C VAL A 423 -74.82 42.86 -61.28
N VAL A 424 -75.41 42.42 -60.16
CA VAL A 424 -76.62 43.03 -59.58
C VAL A 424 -76.38 44.49 -59.18
N GLY A 425 -75.22 44.82 -58.63
CA GLY A 425 -74.87 46.21 -58.29
C GLY A 425 -74.71 47.15 -59.48
N LEU A 426 -74.53 46.63 -60.71
CA LEU A 426 -74.32 47.45 -61.91
C LEU A 426 -75.59 47.68 -62.74
N LEU A 427 -76.68 46.97 -62.43
CA LEU A 427 -77.96 47.02 -63.12
C LEU A 427 -78.58 48.44 -63.04
N PRO A 428 -78.86 49.10 -64.19
CA PRO A 428 -79.67 50.32 -64.21
C PRO A 428 -81.13 50.05 -63.82
N ASP A 429 -81.82 51.03 -63.24
CA ASP A 429 -83.24 50.92 -62.82
C ASP A 429 -84.23 50.59 -63.97
N ASP A 430 -83.78 50.79 -65.22
CA ASP A 430 -84.56 50.54 -66.43
C ASP A 430 -84.26 49.20 -67.12
N LEU A 431 -83.53 48.31 -66.43
CA LEU A 431 -83.07 47.02 -66.95
C LEU A 431 -83.21 45.93 -65.86
N TRP A 432 -83.69 44.75 -66.25
CA TRP A 432 -83.75 43.59 -65.35
C TRP A 432 -83.26 42.32 -66.06
N LEU A 433 -82.67 41.42 -65.29
CA LEU A 433 -82.22 40.11 -65.78
C LEU A 433 -83.34 39.09 -65.56
N THR A 434 -83.62 38.31 -66.59
CA THR A 434 -84.63 37.24 -66.54
C THR A 434 -84.02 35.86 -66.47
N LYS A 435 -82.81 35.70 -67.02
CA LYS A 435 -82.13 34.43 -67.04
C LYS A 435 -80.64 34.65 -66.88
N LEU A 436 -80.02 33.74 -66.19
CA LEU A 436 -78.60 33.71 -65.98
C LEU A 436 -78.17 32.25 -66.11
N GLU A 437 -77.62 31.90 -67.26
CA GLU A 437 -77.19 30.54 -67.58
C GLU A 437 -75.67 30.49 -67.69
N GLY A 438 -75.06 29.52 -67.01
CA GLY A 438 -73.63 29.26 -67.15
C GLY A 438 -72.78 30.12 -66.21
N PHE A 439 -72.29 29.48 -65.16
CA PHE A 439 -70.94 29.71 -64.66
C PHE A 439 -70.34 28.32 -64.46
N ARG A 440 -70.25 27.55 -65.56
CA ARG A 440 -69.66 26.21 -65.53
C ARG A 440 -68.30 26.29 -66.20
N SER A 441 -67.25 26.11 -65.41
CA SER A 441 -65.95 25.71 -65.92
C SER A 441 -66.11 24.26 -66.40
N GLU A 442 -66.43 24.04 -67.68
CA GLU A 442 -66.33 22.70 -68.27
C GLU A 442 -64.85 22.37 -68.48
N LEU A 443 -64.19 21.93 -67.41
CA LEU A 443 -62.96 21.16 -67.53
C LEU A 443 -63.29 19.87 -68.26
N LEU A 444 -63.00 19.81 -69.55
CA LEU A 444 -63.05 18.58 -70.34
C LEU A 444 -62.24 17.49 -69.62
N PRO A 445 -62.82 16.30 -69.35
CA PRO A 445 -62.12 15.23 -68.64
C PRO A 445 -60.89 14.79 -69.45
N GLY A 446 -59.69 15.11 -68.93
CA GLY A 446 -58.42 14.70 -69.51
C GLY A 446 -57.49 15.84 -69.95
N GLN A 447 -57.95 17.10 -69.98
CA GLN A 447 -57.04 18.23 -70.17
C GLN A 447 -56.36 18.60 -68.85
N ARG A 448 -55.02 18.60 -68.84
CA ARG A 448 -54.24 19.16 -67.73
C ARG A 448 -54.56 20.65 -67.63
N ALA A 449 -54.92 21.11 -66.43
CA ALA A 449 -55.19 22.51 -66.13
C ALA A 449 -54.07 23.40 -66.66
N THR A 450 -54.27 23.98 -67.84
CA THR A 450 -53.51 25.11 -68.32
C THR A 450 -54.00 26.33 -67.54
N LYS A 451 -53.06 27.19 -67.16
CA LYS A 451 -53.06 28.16 -66.04
C LYS A 451 -54.13 29.27 -66.05
N THR A 452 -55.22 29.12 -66.80
CA THR A 452 -56.29 30.08 -66.98
C THR A 452 -57.59 29.31 -67.15
N GLU A 453 -58.28 29.06 -66.03
CA GLU A 453 -59.68 28.65 -66.09
C GLU A 453 -60.51 29.86 -66.52
N VAL A 454 -61.33 29.67 -67.56
CA VAL A 454 -62.26 30.69 -68.04
C VAL A 454 -63.65 30.24 -67.64
N ILE A 455 -64.37 31.10 -66.92
CA ILE A 455 -65.78 30.86 -66.59
C ILE A 455 -66.61 31.55 -67.66
N ASP A 456 -67.33 30.75 -68.44
CA ASP A 456 -68.26 31.24 -69.45
C ASP A 456 -69.68 31.30 -68.89
N GLY A 457 -70.36 32.40 -69.21
CA GLY A 457 -71.75 32.62 -68.84
C GLY A 457 -72.53 33.42 -69.86
N MET A 458 -73.85 33.26 -69.81
CA MET A 458 -74.84 33.99 -70.57
C MET A 458 -75.83 34.64 -69.61
N MET A 459 -76.11 35.90 -69.86
CA MET A 459 -77.15 36.64 -69.17
C MET A 459 -78.20 37.06 -70.18
N GLU A 460 -79.46 36.83 -69.84
CA GLU A 460 -80.60 37.32 -70.60
C GLU A 460 -81.39 38.30 -69.74
N GLY A 461 -81.83 39.38 -70.34
CA GLY A 461 -82.62 40.39 -69.65
C GLY A 461 -83.44 41.23 -70.61
N HIS A 462 -84.16 42.18 -70.03
CA HIS A 462 -84.95 43.15 -70.77
C HIS A 462 -84.59 44.56 -70.32
N ALA A 463 -84.64 45.50 -71.24
CA ALA A 463 -84.39 46.91 -70.98
C ALA A 463 -85.44 47.80 -71.64
N LYS A 464 -85.75 48.95 -71.03
CA LYS A 464 -86.67 49.94 -71.61
C LYS A 464 -86.08 50.69 -72.81
N SER A 465 -84.76 50.67 -72.99
CA SER A 465 -84.08 51.35 -74.10
C SER A 465 -82.74 50.71 -74.45
N PHE A 466 -82.28 50.89 -75.69
CA PHE A 466 -80.93 50.50 -76.13
C PHE A 466 -79.84 51.26 -75.37
N ALA A 467 -80.11 52.49 -74.96
CA ALA A 467 -79.17 53.30 -74.16
C ALA A 467 -78.89 52.65 -72.79
N ALA A 468 -79.89 52.04 -72.15
CA ALA A 468 -79.72 51.32 -70.90
C ALA A 468 -78.86 50.05 -71.07
N ILE A 469 -79.04 49.30 -72.18
CA ILE A 469 -78.22 48.13 -72.50
C ILE A 469 -76.77 48.53 -72.75
N ASN A 470 -76.53 49.61 -73.51
CA ASN A 470 -75.17 50.10 -73.78
C ASN A 470 -74.49 50.60 -72.50
N SER A 471 -75.21 51.34 -71.64
CA SER A 471 -74.66 51.77 -70.35
C SER A 471 -74.30 50.59 -69.45
N PHE A 472 -75.15 49.56 -69.42
CA PHE A 472 -74.90 48.33 -68.67
C PHE A 472 -73.70 47.55 -69.24
N MET A 473 -73.60 47.42 -70.56
CA MET A 473 -72.46 46.78 -71.24
C MET A 473 -71.14 47.47 -70.94
N GLU A 474 -71.10 48.81 -70.96
CA GLU A 474 -69.89 49.56 -70.63
C GLU A 474 -69.50 49.40 -69.15
N ARG A 475 -70.49 49.37 -68.24
CA ARG A 475 -70.24 49.08 -66.81
C ARG A 475 -69.72 47.65 -66.59
N LEU A 476 -70.24 46.67 -67.31
CA LEU A 476 -69.77 45.29 -67.26
C LEU A 476 -68.33 45.17 -67.81
N LYS A 477 -68.02 45.82 -68.94
CA LYS A 477 -66.65 45.84 -69.49
C LYS A 477 -65.65 46.54 -68.56
N ALA A 478 -66.11 47.48 -67.75
CA ALA A 478 -65.28 48.16 -66.77
C ALA A 478 -64.93 47.28 -65.56
N LEU A 479 -65.57 46.12 -65.37
CA LEU A 479 -65.18 45.18 -64.33
C LEU A 479 -63.86 44.50 -64.72
N PRO A 480 -62.79 44.65 -63.92
CA PRO A 480 -61.48 44.10 -64.24
C PRO A 480 -61.44 42.57 -64.24
N GLU A 481 -62.48 41.93 -63.67
CA GLU A 481 -62.60 40.48 -63.57
C GLU A 481 -63.23 39.83 -64.81
N LEU A 482 -63.86 40.62 -65.70
CA LEU A 482 -64.48 40.11 -66.92
C LEU A 482 -63.54 40.35 -68.11
N SER A 483 -63.09 39.27 -68.75
CA SER A 483 -62.19 39.35 -69.90
C SER A 483 -62.95 39.61 -71.19
N ILE A 484 -64.16 39.04 -71.35
CA ILE A 484 -64.98 39.19 -72.54
C ILE A 484 -66.41 39.49 -72.12
N VAL A 485 -66.94 40.62 -72.59
CA VAL A 485 -68.35 41.01 -72.44
C VAL A 485 -68.86 41.32 -73.84
N LYS A 486 -69.68 40.42 -74.38
CA LYS A 486 -70.18 40.51 -75.76
C LYS A 486 -71.70 40.49 -75.78
N LEU A 487 -72.30 41.50 -76.38
CA LEU A 487 -73.73 41.50 -76.67
C LEU A 487 -73.98 40.52 -77.82
N VAL A 488 -74.74 39.46 -77.55
CA VAL A 488 -75.01 38.36 -78.50
C VAL A 488 -76.23 38.70 -79.35
N SER A 489 -77.29 39.21 -78.75
CA SER A 489 -78.52 39.55 -79.46
C SER A 489 -79.27 40.68 -78.75
N THR A 490 -80.03 41.43 -79.54
CA THR A 490 -81.06 42.37 -79.05
C THR A 490 -82.28 42.24 -79.94
N THR A 491 -83.43 41.93 -79.37
CA THR A 491 -84.70 41.80 -80.10
C THR A 491 -85.76 42.66 -79.42
N PRO A 492 -86.51 43.50 -80.17
CA PRO A 492 -87.66 44.18 -79.60
C PRO A 492 -88.68 43.12 -79.17
N ALA A 493 -89.15 43.23 -77.95
CA ALA A 493 -90.13 42.34 -77.35
C ALA A 493 -91.19 43.19 -76.65
N THR A 494 -92.41 42.69 -76.55
CA THR A 494 -93.44 43.35 -75.75
C THR A 494 -93.40 42.71 -74.37
N ASP A 495 -93.22 43.51 -73.32
CA ASP A 495 -93.28 43.00 -71.96
C ASP A 495 -94.70 42.50 -71.69
N ALA A 496 -94.81 41.20 -71.41
CA ALA A 496 -96.08 40.52 -71.18
C ALA A 496 -96.88 41.11 -70.00
N THR A 497 -96.19 41.79 -69.06
CA THR A 497 -96.83 42.37 -67.87
C THR A 497 -97.22 43.83 -68.04
N SER A 498 -96.37 44.66 -68.65
CA SER A 498 -96.65 46.10 -68.81
C SER A 498 -97.25 46.48 -70.17
N GLY A 499 -97.23 45.58 -71.16
CA GLY A 499 -97.67 45.84 -72.53
C GLY A 499 -96.81 46.87 -73.29
N ARG A 500 -95.70 47.31 -72.70
CA ARG A 500 -94.77 48.27 -73.31
C ARG A 500 -93.73 47.55 -74.15
N GLU A 501 -93.27 48.22 -75.20
CA GLU A 501 -92.11 47.76 -75.96
C GLU A 501 -90.86 47.83 -75.08
N VAL A 502 -90.20 46.70 -74.96
CA VAL A 502 -88.91 46.52 -74.29
C VAL A 502 -87.94 45.86 -75.27
N ILE A 503 -86.66 45.88 -74.94
CA ILE A 503 -85.64 45.22 -75.74
C ILE A 503 -85.12 44.05 -74.93
N ALA A 504 -85.43 42.84 -75.38
CA ALA A 504 -84.80 41.63 -74.88
C ALA A 504 -83.36 41.59 -75.37
N PHE A 505 -82.43 41.22 -74.49
CA PHE A 505 -81.02 41.14 -74.85
C PHE A 505 -80.37 39.91 -74.22
N THR A 506 -79.33 39.42 -74.90
CA THR A 506 -78.46 38.35 -74.39
C THR A 506 -77.02 38.83 -74.40
N ILE A 507 -76.33 38.73 -73.27
CA ILE A 507 -74.93 39.10 -73.09
C ILE A 507 -74.15 37.84 -72.72
N GLN A 508 -73.09 37.57 -73.47
CA GLN A 508 -72.10 36.57 -73.12
C GLN A 508 -71.00 37.23 -72.27
N LEU A 509 -70.69 36.59 -71.16
CA LEU A 509 -69.64 36.96 -70.22
C LEU A 509 -68.59 35.85 -70.20
N GLN A 510 -67.32 36.22 -70.24
CA GLN A 510 -66.23 35.34 -69.85
C GLN A 510 -65.41 36.03 -68.78
N ARG A 511 -65.15 35.30 -67.69
CA ARG A 511 -64.26 35.71 -66.61
C ARG A 511 -63.01 34.86 -66.65
N GLN A 512 -61.86 35.50 -66.69
CA GLN A 512 -60.60 34.82 -66.50
C GLN A 512 -60.34 34.68 -65.00
N ILE A 513 -60.27 33.45 -64.49
CA ILE A 513 -59.80 33.21 -63.13
C ILE A 513 -58.28 33.40 -63.16
N VAL A 514 -57.83 34.58 -62.74
CA VAL A 514 -56.42 34.78 -62.42
C VAL A 514 -56.21 34.12 -61.07
N GLU A 515 -55.63 32.93 -61.06
CA GLU A 515 -55.20 32.27 -59.84
C GLU A 515 -54.16 33.19 -59.18
N GLU A 516 -54.60 33.90 -58.13
CA GLU A 516 -53.71 34.71 -57.31
C GLU A 516 -52.75 33.71 -56.66
N SER A 517 -51.54 33.60 -57.22
CA SER A 517 -50.60 32.56 -56.85
C SER A 517 -50.24 32.74 -55.39
N VAL A 518 -50.89 31.96 -54.52
CA VAL A 518 -50.54 31.85 -53.11
C VAL A 518 -49.10 31.35 -53.10
N VAL A 519 -48.17 32.27 -52.77
CA VAL A 519 -46.75 31.97 -52.62
C VAL A 519 -46.65 31.02 -51.43
N ASP A 520 -46.56 29.74 -51.73
CA ASP A 520 -46.41 28.65 -50.78
C ASP A 520 -45.05 28.80 -50.07
N THR A 521 -45.06 29.50 -48.93
CA THR A 521 -43.93 29.62 -48.01
C THR A 521 -43.91 28.38 -47.09
N GLY A 522 -43.78 27.21 -47.70
CA GLY A 522 -43.54 25.97 -46.96
C GLY A 522 -42.18 26.03 -46.24
N PRO A 523 -42.10 25.59 -44.97
CA PRO A 523 -40.87 25.71 -44.17
C PRO A 523 -39.76 24.81 -44.73
N GLU A 524 -38.59 25.42 -44.97
CA GLU A 524 -37.35 24.74 -45.34
C GLU A 524 -37.05 23.56 -44.40
N PRO A 525 -36.75 22.35 -44.92
CA PRO A 525 -36.26 21.27 -44.08
C PRO A 525 -34.85 21.59 -43.58
N SER A 526 -34.72 21.79 -42.27
CA SER A 526 -33.46 22.05 -41.58
C SER A 526 -32.44 20.93 -41.87
N LYS A 527 -31.36 21.27 -42.58
CA LYS A 527 -30.15 20.45 -42.71
C LYS A 527 -29.51 20.28 -41.33
N LYS A 528 -29.63 19.10 -40.71
CA LYS A 528 -28.84 18.75 -39.53
C LYS A 528 -27.39 18.48 -39.92
N ALA A 529 -26.51 19.12 -39.16
CA ALA A 529 -25.07 19.20 -39.31
C ALA A 529 -24.36 17.85 -39.15
N LYS A 530 -23.43 17.59 -40.06
CA LYS A 530 -22.28 16.69 -39.87
C LYS A 530 -21.30 17.39 -38.91
N SER A 531 -21.23 16.92 -37.67
CA SER A 531 -20.13 17.21 -36.75
C SER A 531 -19.05 16.14 -36.90
N ALA A 532 -17.93 16.53 -37.49
CA ALA A 532 -16.65 15.84 -37.42
C ALA A 532 -15.87 16.28 -36.17
N LYS A 533 -14.71 15.62 -35.94
CA LYS A 533 -13.66 15.82 -34.91
C LYS A 533 -13.91 15.14 -33.55
N ALA A 534 -12.93 14.49 -32.91
CA ALA A 534 -11.50 14.41 -33.16
C ALA A 534 -10.93 13.09 -32.60
N GLY A 535 -10.01 12.48 -33.35
CA GLY A 535 -9.05 11.54 -32.80
C GLY A 535 -7.97 12.31 -32.04
N SER A 536 -7.58 11.78 -30.88
CA SER A 536 -6.38 12.17 -30.15
C SER A 536 -5.54 10.92 -29.97
N ALA A 537 -4.48 10.85 -30.77
CA ALA A 537 -3.38 9.93 -30.57
C ALA A 537 -2.64 10.30 -29.27
N ALA A 538 -2.28 9.30 -28.49
CA ALA A 538 -1.30 9.40 -27.41
C ALA A 538 0.08 9.03 -27.97
N PRO A 539 1.16 9.75 -27.62
CA PRO A 539 2.51 9.35 -27.98
C PRO A 539 3.13 8.46 -26.90
N GLU A 540 3.96 7.54 -27.37
CA GLU A 540 5.00 6.85 -26.63
C GLU A 540 6.06 7.85 -26.10
N ARG A 541 6.52 7.63 -24.87
CA ARG A 541 7.93 7.54 -24.40
C ARG A 541 8.05 7.98 -22.94
N GLU A 542 8.23 7.02 -22.02
CA GLU A 542 9.49 6.66 -21.32
C GLU A 542 9.22 5.53 -20.32
#